data_AF-A0A958V0K4-F1
#
_entry.id   AF-A0A958V0K4-F1
#
_cell.length_a   1.000
_cell.length_b   1.000
_cell.length_c   1.000
_cell.angle_alpha   90.00
_cell.angle_beta   90.00
_cell.angle_gamma   90.00
#
_symmetry.space_group_name_H-M   'P 1'
#
loop_
_entity.id
_entity.type
_entity.pdbx_description
1 polymer ?
#
loop_
_entity_poly.entity_id
_entity_poly.type
_entity_poly.pdbx_seq_one_letter_code
_entity_poly.pdbx_strand_id
1 'polypeptide(L)'
;MKFNLKYLYRTAFWVSLSGILIFILDFGFTQSNFSQSIFNGYYYFVLFVGLLATALRYINDRDFINRRAFIFDLITVLYTVIILFLHFFHKEYLDEVYIHNDNWIKFAVFFTFIREFSELNVNYSRTIFNPAQLFILSFLSIILIGSFLLMLPRATHSGISYINALFTSTSAVCVTGLAVVDIGSYFTKFGQAIILMLIQIGGLGILTFASYFSYFFKG
;
A
#
# COMPACT_ATOMS: atom_id res chain seq x y z
N MET A 1 12.08 -27.97 19.24
CA MET A 1 12.52 -26.55 19.14
C MET A 1 11.33 -25.73 18.67
N LYS A 2 10.61 -25.05 19.58
CA LYS A 2 9.47 -24.19 19.17
C LYS A 2 10.06 -22.99 18.43
N PHE A 3 10.05 -23.04 17.10
CA PHE A 3 10.42 -21.89 16.27
C PHE A 3 9.55 -20.72 16.72
N ASN A 4 10.16 -19.58 17.05
CA ASN A 4 9.39 -18.45 17.54
C ASN A 4 8.73 -17.73 16.35
N LEU A 5 7.55 -18.21 15.95
CA LEU A 5 6.79 -17.73 14.78
C LEU A 5 6.51 -16.23 14.84
N LYS A 6 6.52 -15.62 16.03
CA LYS A 6 6.39 -14.17 16.20
C LYS A 6 7.50 -13.39 15.50
N TYR A 7 8.73 -13.89 15.50
CA TYR A 7 9.83 -13.26 14.77
C TYR A 7 9.63 -13.39 13.26
N LEU A 8 9.15 -14.54 12.78
CA LEU A 8 8.90 -14.76 11.37
C LEU A 8 7.85 -13.79 10.81
N TYR A 9 6.70 -13.65 11.48
CA TYR A 9 5.66 -12.72 11.02
C TYR A 9 6.15 -11.27 11.03
N ARG A 10 6.93 -10.89 12.05
CA ARG A 10 7.55 -9.57 12.10
C ARG A 10 8.55 -9.36 10.97
N THR A 11 9.34 -10.36 10.62
CA THR A 11 10.25 -10.28 9.47
C THR A 11 9.50 -10.18 8.14
N ALA A 12 8.41 -10.92 7.97
CA ALA A 12 7.59 -10.86 6.76
C ALA A 12 6.98 -9.46 6.56
N PHE A 13 6.52 -8.84 7.65
CA PHE A 13 6.06 -7.45 7.62
C PHE A 13 7.16 -6.47 7.19
N TRP A 14 8.36 -6.56 7.77
CA TRP A 14 9.45 -5.65 7.39
C TRP A 14 9.88 -5.84 5.93
N VAL A 15 9.90 -7.08 5.45
CA VAL A 15 10.19 -7.43 4.06
C VAL A 15 9.13 -6.87 3.11
N SER A 16 7.85 -6.98 3.45
CA SER A 16 6.78 -6.43 2.63
C SER A 16 6.76 -4.90 2.66
N LEU A 17 7.09 -4.27 3.79
CA LEU A 17 7.24 -2.82 3.90
C LEU A 17 8.38 -2.29 3.02
N SER A 18 9.55 -2.91 3.00
CA SER A 18 10.61 -2.56 2.05
C SER A 18 10.22 -2.85 0.61
N GLY A 19 9.37 -3.86 0.38
CA GLY A 19 8.73 -4.11 -0.92
C GLY A 19 7.90 -2.91 -1.41
N ILE A 20 7.14 -2.27 -0.53
CA ILE A 20 6.40 -1.04 -0.85
C ILE A 20 7.34 0.12 -1.18
N LEU A 21 8.44 0.27 -0.46
CA LEU A 21 9.43 1.31 -0.78
C LEU A 21 10.03 1.11 -2.17
N ILE A 22 10.38 -0.13 -2.52
CA ILE A 22 10.89 -0.45 -3.86
C ILE A 22 9.80 -0.24 -4.92
N PHE A 23 8.55 -0.61 -4.63
CA PHE A 23 7.40 -0.31 -5.50
C PHE A 23 7.32 1.20 -5.82
N ILE A 24 7.44 2.06 -4.80
CA ILE A 24 7.38 3.52 -4.96
C ILE A 24 8.56 4.00 -5.83
N LEU A 25 9.77 3.46 -5.63
CA LEU A 25 10.95 3.83 -6.42
C LEU A 25 10.86 3.37 -7.88
N ASP A 26 10.33 2.18 -8.11
CA ASP A 26 10.13 1.58 -9.43
C ASP A 26 9.07 2.37 -10.24
N PHE A 27 7.94 2.71 -9.62
CA PHE A 27 6.93 3.56 -10.26
C PHE A 27 7.35 5.03 -10.38
N GLY A 28 8.10 5.54 -9.41
CA GLY A 28 8.45 6.95 -9.31
C GLY A 28 9.60 7.39 -10.21
N PHE A 29 10.52 6.49 -10.53
CA PHE A 29 11.74 6.77 -11.29
C PHE A 29 11.87 5.85 -12.50
N THR A 30 12.59 6.30 -13.52
CA THR A 30 12.98 5.46 -14.66
C THR A 30 14.19 4.62 -14.26
N GLN A 31 14.05 3.30 -14.27
CA GLN A 31 15.08 2.37 -13.81
C GLN A 31 15.91 1.82 -14.98
N SER A 32 17.18 1.51 -14.70
CA SER A 32 18.02 0.75 -15.63
C SER A 32 17.56 -0.72 -15.70
N ASN A 33 17.90 -1.44 -16.77
CA ASN A 33 17.56 -2.86 -16.92
C ASN A 33 18.08 -3.71 -15.75
N PHE A 34 19.27 -3.40 -15.22
CA PHE A 34 19.84 -4.08 -14.06
C PHE A 34 19.04 -3.81 -12.79
N SER A 35 18.73 -2.54 -12.52
CA SER A 35 17.90 -2.15 -11.36
C SER A 35 16.51 -2.79 -11.42
N GLN A 36 15.90 -2.84 -12.62
CA GLN A 36 14.60 -3.47 -12.83
C GLN A 36 14.64 -4.98 -12.53
N SER A 37 15.70 -5.68 -12.96
CA SER A 37 15.87 -7.10 -12.67
C SER A 37 15.98 -7.38 -11.16
N ILE A 38 16.75 -6.55 -10.44
CA ILE A 38 16.86 -6.63 -8.98
C ILE A 38 15.51 -6.40 -8.30
N PHE A 39 14.77 -5.37 -8.73
CA PHE A 39 13.45 -5.06 -8.15
C PHE A 39 12.45 -6.19 -8.38
N ASN A 40 12.41 -6.73 -9.60
CA ASN A 40 11.57 -7.88 -9.92
C ASN A 40 11.93 -9.10 -9.06
N GLY A 41 13.23 -9.42 -8.95
CA GLY A 41 13.73 -10.48 -8.05
C GLY A 41 13.28 -10.29 -6.60
N TYR A 42 13.35 -9.05 -6.12
CA TYR A 42 12.92 -8.70 -4.77
C TYR A 42 11.40 -8.83 -4.58
N TYR A 43 10.58 -8.46 -5.57
CA TYR A 43 9.13 -8.66 -5.49
C TYR A 43 8.75 -10.14 -5.34
N TYR A 44 9.39 -11.04 -6.10
CA TYR A 44 9.16 -12.47 -5.91
C TYR A 44 9.58 -12.96 -4.53
N PHE A 45 10.70 -12.44 -4.00
CA PHE A 45 11.13 -12.74 -2.65
C PHE A 45 10.10 -12.30 -1.60
N VAL A 46 9.55 -11.08 -1.73
CA VAL A 46 8.49 -10.57 -0.85
C VAL A 46 7.26 -11.46 -0.91
N LEU A 47 6.80 -11.84 -2.11
CA LEU A 47 5.65 -12.70 -2.29
C LEU A 47 5.86 -14.09 -1.69
N PHE A 48 7.06 -14.67 -1.88
CA PHE A 48 7.41 -15.97 -1.32
C PHE A 48 7.40 -15.93 0.21
N VAL A 49 8.07 -14.94 0.82
CA VAL A 49 8.10 -14.78 2.28
C VAL A 49 6.70 -14.52 2.84
N GLY A 50 5.91 -13.68 2.17
CA GLY A 50 4.53 -13.40 2.57
C GLY A 50 3.60 -14.62 2.50
N LEU A 51 3.70 -15.43 1.44
CA LEU A 51 2.97 -16.69 1.32
C LEU A 51 3.38 -17.69 2.39
N LEU A 52 4.68 -17.85 2.63
CA LEU A 52 5.21 -18.74 3.65
C LEU A 52 4.76 -18.31 5.05
N ALA A 53 4.81 -17.02 5.35
CA ALA A 53 4.36 -16.47 6.63
C ALA A 53 2.86 -16.73 6.85
N THR A 54 2.03 -16.50 5.84
CA THR A 54 0.59 -16.76 5.90
C THR A 54 0.31 -18.26 6.06
N ALA A 55 0.98 -19.13 5.29
CA ALA A 55 0.81 -20.58 5.40
C ALA A 55 1.15 -21.11 6.81
N LEU A 56 2.29 -20.68 7.36
CA LEU A 56 2.70 -21.09 8.71
C LEU A 56 1.75 -20.57 9.80
N ARG A 57 1.15 -19.39 9.61
CA ARG A 57 0.13 -18.84 10.51
C ARG A 57 -1.09 -19.75 10.61
N TYR A 58 -1.65 -20.15 9.47
CA TYR A 58 -2.82 -21.02 9.43
C TYR A 58 -2.54 -22.46 9.89
N ILE A 59 -1.31 -22.94 9.78
CA ILE A 59 -0.91 -24.26 10.26
C ILE A 59 -0.72 -24.28 11.78
N ASN A 60 -0.02 -23.29 12.33
CA ASN A 60 0.43 -23.32 13.73
C ASN A 60 -0.57 -22.68 14.71
N ASP A 61 -1.26 -21.61 14.31
CA ASP A 61 -2.08 -20.81 15.20
C ASP A 61 -3.58 -21.08 14.94
N ARG A 62 -4.07 -22.23 15.41
CA ARG A 62 -5.48 -22.66 15.27
C ARG A 62 -6.48 -21.73 15.95
N ASP A 63 -6.06 -21.04 17.02
CA ASP A 63 -6.93 -20.20 17.87
C ASP A 63 -7.04 -18.73 17.40
N PHE A 64 -6.17 -18.27 16.49
CA PHE A 64 -6.11 -16.87 16.04
C PHE A 64 -6.84 -16.60 14.72
N ILE A 65 -7.63 -17.56 14.22
CA ILE A 65 -8.41 -17.36 13.00
C ILE A 65 -9.56 -16.38 13.28
N ASN A 66 -9.30 -15.09 13.11
CA ASN A 66 -10.36 -14.10 13.03
C ASN A 66 -11.14 -14.36 11.73
N ARG A 67 -12.33 -14.97 11.86
CA ARG A 67 -13.20 -15.38 10.73
C ARG A 67 -13.45 -14.27 9.70
N ARG A 68 -13.30 -13.00 10.10
CA ARG A 68 -13.46 -11.83 9.22
C ARG A 68 -12.24 -11.54 8.33
N ALA A 69 -11.02 -11.85 8.79
CA ALA A 69 -9.79 -11.63 8.00
C ALA A 69 -9.47 -12.83 7.08
N PHE A 70 -9.96 -14.03 7.41
CA PHE A 70 -9.75 -15.25 6.62
C PHE A 70 -10.11 -15.10 5.13
N ILE A 71 -11.24 -14.46 4.83
CA ILE A 71 -11.70 -14.26 3.45
C ILE A 71 -10.72 -13.38 2.69
N PHE A 72 -10.25 -12.29 3.31
CA PHE A 72 -9.26 -11.39 2.72
C PHE A 72 -7.93 -12.11 2.48
N ASP A 73 -7.45 -12.87 3.45
CA ASP A 73 -6.24 -13.68 3.32
C ASP A 73 -6.36 -14.70 2.19
N LEU A 74 -7.48 -15.41 2.12
CA LEU A 74 -7.73 -16.40 1.07
C LEU A 74 -7.73 -15.75 -0.32
N ILE A 75 -8.46 -14.65 -0.49
CA ILE A 75 -8.54 -13.93 -1.76
C ILE A 75 -7.15 -13.43 -2.19
N THR A 76 -6.39 -12.82 -1.27
CA THR A 76 -5.05 -12.30 -1.58
C THR A 76 -4.06 -13.43 -1.87
N VAL A 77 -4.11 -14.55 -1.14
CA VAL A 77 -3.29 -15.74 -1.42
C VAL A 77 -3.64 -16.30 -2.80
N LEU A 78 -4.92 -16.52 -3.11
CA LEU A 78 -5.34 -17.01 -4.43
C LEU A 78 -4.88 -16.09 -5.54
N TYR A 79 -5.07 -14.77 -5.39
CA TYR A 79 -4.57 -13.78 -6.35
C TYR A 79 -3.05 -13.91 -6.55
N THR A 80 -2.26 -13.96 -5.47
CA THR A 80 -0.80 -14.10 -5.56
C THR A 80 -0.36 -15.40 -6.22
N VAL A 81 -1.02 -16.53 -5.91
CA VAL A 81 -0.71 -17.84 -6.51
C VAL A 81 -1.08 -17.88 -7.98
N ILE A 82 -2.24 -17.33 -8.37
CA ILE A 82 -2.66 -17.25 -9.77
C ILE A 82 -1.68 -16.40 -10.59
N ILE A 83 -1.27 -15.23 -10.07
CA ILE A 83 -0.30 -14.36 -10.76
C ILE A 83 1.05 -15.05 -10.92
N LEU A 84 1.56 -15.72 -9.87
CA LEU A 84 2.81 -16.47 -9.95
C LEU A 84 2.71 -17.66 -10.91
N PHE A 85 1.57 -18.36 -10.92
CA PHE A 85 1.32 -19.48 -11.82
C PHE A 85 1.30 -19.01 -13.28
N LEU A 86 0.52 -17.97 -13.60
CA LEU A 86 0.46 -17.39 -14.94
C LEU A 86 1.84 -16.91 -15.41
N HIS A 87 2.60 -16.28 -14.52
CA HIS A 87 3.93 -15.77 -14.83
C HIS A 87 4.95 -16.89 -15.14
N PHE A 88 4.91 -18.00 -14.39
CA PHE A 88 5.90 -19.08 -14.53
C PHE A 88 5.50 -20.12 -15.60
N PHE A 89 4.22 -20.44 -15.72
CA PHE A 89 3.73 -21.54 -16.58
C PHE A 89 3.17 -21.10 -17.93
N HIS A 90 2.77 -19.84 -18.10
CA HIS A 90 1.96 -19.43 -19.25
C HIS A 90 2.59 -18.36 -20.14
N LYS A 91 3.92 -18.43 -20.28
CA LYS A 91 4.72 -17.53 -21.14
C LYS A 91 4.42 -17.64 -22.64
N GLU A 92 3.57 -18.57 -23.08
CA GLU A 92 3.52 -19.02 -24.48
C GLU A 92 2.11 -19.03 -25.12
N TYR A 93 1.06 -18.45 -24.51
CA TYR A 93 -0.30 -18.50 -25.09
C TYR A 93 -1.19 -17.24 -24.99
N LEU A 94 -0.77 -16.16 -24.33
CA LEU A 94 -1.57 -14.94 -24.17
C LEU A 94 -0.81 -13.69 -24.62
N ASP A 95 -0.46 -13.65 -25.90
CA ASP A 95 0.49 -12.69 -26.46
C ASP A 95 -0.06 -11.29 -26.78
N GLU A 96 -1.33 -10.97 -26.51
CA GLU A 96 -1.88 -9.69 -27.01
C GLU A 96 -2.58 -8.74 -26.04
N VAL A 97 -2.89 -9.08 -24.77
CA VAL A 97 -3.79 -8.17 -24.02
C VAL A 97 -3.28 -7.64 -22.67
N TYR A 98 -2.64 -8.41 -21.76
CA TYR A 98 -2.44 -7.85 -20.39
C TYR A 98 -1.22 -8.31 -19.56
N ILE A 99 -0.40 -9.25 -20.02
CA ILE A 99 0.62 -9.91 -19.15
C ILE A 99 2.04 -9.31 -19.32
N HIS A 100 2.28 -8.48 -20.34
CA HIS A 100 3.62 -7.91 -20.56
C HIS A 100 4.00 -6.79 -19.58
N ASN A 101 3.05 -6.28 -18.79
CA ASN A 101 3.28 -5.23 -17.81
C ASN A 101 3.38 -5.88 -16.42
N ASP A 102 4.58 -5.90 -15.83
CA ASP A 102 4.89 -6.47 -14.50
C ASP A 102 4.09 -5.84 -13.33
N ASN A 103 3.19 -4.91 -13.62
CA ASN A 103 2.31 -4.24 -12.67
C ASN A 103 1.48 -5.21 -11.82
N TRP A 104 1.06 -6.36 -12.36
CA TRP A 104 0.29 -7.36 -11.61
C TRP A 104 1.06 -7.93 -10.42
N ILE A 105 2.36 -8.19 -10.58
CA ILE A 105 3.24 -8.63 -9.50
C ILE A 105 3.38 -7.52 -8.45
N LYS A 106 3.51 -6.27 -8.91
CA LYS A 106 3.61 -5.09 -8.05
C LYS A 106 2.32 -4.90 -7.21
N PHE A 107 1.14 -5.12 -7.80
CA PHE A 107 -0.13 -5.15 -7.07
C PHE A 107 -0.20 -6.30 -6.05
N ALA A 108 0.31 -7.48 -6.39
CA ALA A 108 0.39 -8.61 -5.47
C ALA A 108 1.26 -8.31 -4.25
N VAL A 109 2.38 -7.60 -4.42
CA VAL A 109 3.22 -7.11 -3.32
C VAL A 109 2.45 -6.13 -2.44
N PHE A 110 1.70 -5.20 -3.05
CA PHE A 110 0.86 -4.26 -2.30
C PHE A 110 -0.19 -4.97 -1.44
N PHE A 111 -0.91 -5.95 -2.00
CA PHE A 111 -1.87 -6.75 -1.22
C PHE A 111 -1.20 -7.59 -0.13
N THR A 112 -0.02 -8.14 -0.40
CA THR A 112 0.77 -8.88 0.59
C THR A 112 1.17 -7.97 1.76
N PHE A 113 1.58 -6.73 1.48
CA PHE A 113 1.85 -5.74 2.53
C PHE A 113 0.60 -5.44 3.37
N ILE A 114 -0.56 -5.19 2.74
CA ILE A 114 -1.82 -4.95 3.48
C ILE A 114 -2.13 -6.13 4.39
N ARG A 115 -1.98 -7.36 3.88
CA ARG A 115 -2.19 -8.58 4.66
C ARG A 115 -1.26 -8.66 5.87
N GLU A 116 0.05 -8.48 5.67
CA GLU A 116 1.00 -8.54 6.79
C GLU A 116 0.82 -7.37 7.78
N PHE A 117 0.41 -6.19 7.29
CA PHE A 117 0.08 -5.03 8.14
C PHE A 117 -1.16 -5.25 8.99
N SER A 118 -2.21 -5.87 8.44
CA SER A 118 -3.47 -6.16 9.15
C SER A 118 -3.28 -7.08 10.36
N GLU A 119 -2.15 -7.77 10.42
CA GLU A 119 -1.84 -8.81 11.40
C GLU A 119 -0.85 -8.32 12.46
N LEU A 120 -0.43 -7.06 12.35
CA LEU A 120 0.30 -6.38 13.39
C LEU A 120 -0.64 -6.15 14.59
N ASN A 121 -0.41 -6.93 15.64
CA ASN A 121 -0.99 -6.69 16.95
C ASN A 121 -0.37 -5.43 17.59
N VAL A 122 -0.85 -4.25 17.18
CA VAL A 122 -0.47 -2.97 17.78
C VAL A 122 -1.12 -2.90 19.17
N ASN A 123 -0.31 -3.05 20.22
CA ASN A 123 -0.78 -2.88 21.58
C ASN A 123 -0.90 -1.39 21.89
N TYR A 124 -2.10 -0.82 21.80
CA TYR A 124 -2.39 0.59 22.10
C TYR A 124 -2.37 0.92 23.61
N SER A 125 -1.89 0.01 24.46
CA SER A 125 -1.78 0.24 25.90
C SER A 125 -0.81 1.39 26.17
N ARG A 126 -1.38 2.59 26.39
CA ARG A 126 -0.74 3.89 26.70
C ARG A 126 -0.34 4.74 25.48
N THR A 127 -1.32 5.12 24.65
CA THR A 127 -1.12 6.27 23.75
C THR A 127 -1.10 7.56 24.56
N ILE A 128 0.01 8.31 24.49
CA ILE A 128 0.19 9.61 25.14
C ILE A 128 -0.69 10.69 24.48
N PHE A 129 -1.08 10.48 23.22
CA PHE A 129 -1.87 11.43 22.43
C PHE A 129 -3.38 11.27 22.64
N ASN A 130 -4.09 12.38 22.76
CA ASN A 130 -5.55 12.41 22.75
C ASN A 130 -6.08 12.04 21.33
N PRO A 131 -7.24 11.36 21.21
CA PRO A 131 -7.92 11.11 19.93
C PRO A 131 -7.88 12.26 18.90
N ALA A 132 -8.09 13.51 19.33
CA ALA A 132 -8.02 14.66 18.42
C ALA A 132 -6.61 14.91 17.86
N GLN A 133 -5.56 14.73 18.69
CA GLN A 133 -4.17 14.85 18.25
C GLN A 133 -3.79 13.72 17.31
N LEU A 134 -4.24 12.48 17.59
CA LEU A 134 -4.04 11.34 16.68
C LEU A 134 -4.67 11.59 15.31
N PHE A 135 -5.86 12.21 15.28
CA PHE A 135 -6.54 12.58 14.04
C PHE A 135 -5.78 13.65 13.25
N ILE A 136 -5.32 14.72 13.91
CA ILE A 136 -4.54 15.77 13.26
C ILE A 136 -3.21 15.19 12.73
N LEU A 137 -2.53 14.38 13.53
CA LEU A 137 -1.25 13.77 13.17
C LEU A 137 -1.39 12.81 11.99
N SER A 138 -2.48 12.03 11.91
CA SER A 138 -2.72 11.11 10.80
C SER A 138 -2.93 11.86 9.49
N PHE A 139 -3.75 12.92 9.48
CA PHE A 139 -3.96 13.78 8.31
C PHE A 139 -2.66 14.45 7.88
N LEU A 140 -1.93 15.05 8.82
CA LEU A 140 -0.65 15.68 8.53
C LEU A 140 0.35 14.69 7.92
N SER A 141 0.42 13.47 8.46
CA SER A 141 1.32 12.42 7.95
C SER A 141 0.97 12.04 6.51
N ILE A 142 -0.32 11.83 6.21
CA ILE A 142 -0.79 11.49 4.85
C ILE A 142 -0.50 12.65 3.88
N ILE A 143 -0.71 13.89 4.30
CA ILE A 143 -0.42 15.09 3.48
C ILE A 143 1.08 15.17 3.16
N LEU A 144 1.94 14.96 4.15
CA LEU A 144 3.39 15.01 3.93
C LEU A 144 3.84 13.87 3.00
N ILE A 145 3.39 12.64 3.24
CA ILE A 145 3.70 11.49 2.38
C ILE A 145 3.20 11.74 0.96
N GLY A 146 1.96 12.21 0.80
CA GLY A 146 1.37 12.55 -0.50
C GLY A 146 2.15 13.63 -1.24
N SER A 147 2.61 14.66 -0.53
CA SER A 147 3.44 15.72 -1.13
C SER A 147 4.75 15.18 -1.71
N PHE A 148 5.43 14.26 -1.01
CA PHE A 148 6.65 13.63 -1.52
C PHE A 148 6.38 12.66 -2.66
N LEU A 149 5.27 11.91 -2.62
CA LEU A 149 4.85 11.05 -3.73
C LEU A 149 4.58 11.86 -5.01
N LEU A 150 3.94 13.03 -4.89
CA LEU A 150 3.66 13.90 -6.02
C LEU A 150 4.92 14.58 -6.60
N MET A 151 5.99 14.69 -5.80
CA MET A 151 7.29 15.17 -6.27
C MET A 151 8.11 14.12 -7.05
N LEU A 152 7.66 12.87 -7.11
CA LEU A 152 8.35 11.84 -7.88
C LEU A 152 8.44 12.26 -9.37
N PRO A 153 9.58 12.03 -10.04
CA PRO A 153 9.77 12.47 -11.43
C PRO A 153 8.71 11.97 -12.40
N ARG A 154 8.19 10.75 -12.19
CA ARG A 154 7.13 10.18 -13.04
C ARG A 154 5.72 10.63 -12.67
N ALA A 155 5.52 11.39 -11.59
CA ALA A 155 4.21 11.88 -11.19
C ALA A 155 3.76 13.10 -12.01
N THR A 156 4.69 13.86 -12.59
CA THR A 156 4.41 15.09 -13.36
C THR A 156 5.14 15.10 -14.70
N HIS A 157 4.64 15.87 -15.66
CA HIS A 157 5.29 15.99 -16.97
C HIS A 157 6.53 16.89 -16.96
N SER A 158 6.57 17.91 -16.10
CA SER A 158 7.61 18.94 -16.07
C SER A 158 8.26 19.16 -14.70
N GLY A 159 7.99 18.29 -13.71
CA GLY A 159 8.40 18.49 -12.32
C GLY A 159 7.50 19.50 -11.60
N ILE A 160 7.42 19.42 -10.27
CA ILE A 160 6.57 20.28 -9.43
C ILE A 160 7.37 20.90 -8.28
N SER A 161 7.06 22.14 -7.91
CA SER A 161 7.62 22.75 -6.70
C SER A 161 7.03 22.09 -5.45
N TYR A 162 7.82 22.01 -4.37
CA TYR A 162 7.37 21.38 -3.12
C TYR A 162 6.11 22.05 -2.56
N ILE A 163 6.02 23.38 -2.64
CA ILE A 163 4.85 24.14 -2.14
C ILE A 163 3.59 23.76 -2.93
N ASN A 164 3.68 23.64 -4.27
CA ASN A 164 2.54 23.24 -5.09
C ASN A 164 2.16 21.77 -4.83
N ALA A 165 3.14 20.88 -4.65
CA ALA A 165 2.88 19.49 -4.30
C ALA A 165 2.21 19.35 -2.92
N LEU A 166 2.67 20.13 -1.93
CA LEU A 166 2.10 20.18 -0.59
C LEU A 166 0.67 20.72 -0.61
N PHE A 167 0.41 21.79 -1.36
CA PHE A 167 -0.93 22.34 -1.53
C PHE A 167 -1.87 21.33 -2.19
N THR A 168 -1.46 20.73 -3.31
CA THR A 168 -2.27 19.73 -4.03
C THR A 168 -2.56 18.52 -3.15
N SER A 169 -1.56 18.03 -2.41
CA SER A 169 -1.75 16.93 -1.46
C SER A 169 -2.70 17.30 -0.32
N THR A 170 -2.60 18.50 0.23
CA THR A 170 -3.51 19.01 1.28
C THR A 170 -4.94 19.11 0.76
N SER A 171 -5.12 19.70 -0.43
CA SER A 171 -6.42 19.85 -1.06
C SER A 171 -7.07 18.50 -1.35
N ALA A 172 -6.30 17.53 -1.82
CA ALA A 172 -6.75 16.17 -2.11
C ALA A 172 -7.19 15.45 -0.82
N VAL A 173 -6.33 15.40 0.21
CA VAL A 173 -6.64 14.74 1.49
C VAL A 173 -7.82 15.40 2.21
N CYS A 174 -7.93 16.72 2.16
CA CYS A 174 -9.05 17.45 2.75
C CYS A 174 -10.29 17.49 1.83
N VAL A 175 -10.21 16.92 0.62
CA VAL A 175 -11.29 16.85 -0.37
C VAL A 175 -11.89 18.23 -0.70
N THR A 176 -11.04 19.26 -0.80
CA THR A 176 -11.50 20.65 -1.00
C THR A 176 -11.74 21.02 -2.46
N GLY A 177 -11.09 20.32 -3.40
CA GLY A 177 -11.23 20.57 -4.84
C GLY A 177 -10.41 21.74 -5.40
N LEU A 178 -9.55 22.37 -4.60
CA LEU A 178 -8.67 23.45 -5.06
C LEU A 178 -7.40 22.91 -5.72
N ALA A 179 -6.93 23.53 -6.80
CA ALA A 179 -5.69 23.16 -7.47
C ALA A 179 -4.90 24.40 -7.89
N VAL A 180 -3.57 24.38 -7.68
CA VAL A 180 -2.65 25.46 -8.10
C VAL A 180 -2.21 25.28 -9.56
N VAL A 181 -2.30 24.06 -10.07
CA VAL A 181 -1.97 23.66 -11.45
C VAL A 181 -3.10 22.79 -11.98
N ASP A 182 -3.29 22.78 -13.30
CA ASP A 182 -4.31 21.93 -13.93
C ASP A 182 -3.97 20.44 -13.78
N ILE A 183 -4.82 19.70 -13.05
CA ILE A 183 -4.54 18.29 -12.70
C ILE A 183 -4.51 17.39 -13.95
N GLY A 184 -5.36 17.68 -14.93
CA GLY A 184 -5.54 16.87 -16.13
C GLY A 184 -4.32 16.88 -17.06
N SER A 185 -3.71 18.04 -17.25
CA SER A 185 -2.56 18.22 -18.15
C SER A 185 -1.20 18.18 -17.45
N TYR A 186 -1.12 18.53 -16.16
CA TYR A 186 0.16 18.67 -15.47
C TYR A 186 0.69 17.36 -14.87
N PHE A 187 -0.21 16.55 -14.31
CA PHE A 187 0.13 15.27 -13.70
C PHE A 187 0.00 14.13 -14.72
N THR A 188 0.92 13.18 -14.65
CA THR A 188 0.81 11.94 -15.43
C THR A 188 -0.31 11.08 -14.87
N LYS A 189 -0.67 9.98 -15.56
CA LYS A 189 -1.61 8.99 -15.02
C LYS A 189 -1.19 8.44 -13.65
N PHE A 190 0.12 8.33 -13.39
CA PHE A 190 0.65 7.92 -12.09
C PHE A 190 0.40 9.00 -11.02
N GLY A 191 0.69 10.27 -11.32
CA GLY A 191 0.38 11.38 -10.43
C GLY A 191 -1.11 11.53 -10.14
N GLN A 192 -1.95 11.39 -11.16
CA GLN A 192 -3.42 11.40 -11.02
C GLN A 192 -3.91 10.25 -10.14
N ALA A 193 -3.33 9.05 -10.27
CA ALA A 193 -3.64 7.92 -9.39
C ALA A 193 -3.27 8.22 -7.92
N ILE A 194 -2.13 8.87 -7.66
CA ILE A 194 -1.75 9.33 -6.31
C ILE A 194 -2.80 10.32 -5.78
N ILE A 195 -3.19 11.33 -6.57
CA ILE A 195 -4.20 12.32 -6.16
C ILE A 195 -5.54 11.63 -5.84
N LEU A 196 -6.00 10.72 -6.69
CA LEU A 196 -7.22 9.95 -6.45
C LEU A 196 -7.13 9.13 -5.17
N MET A 197 -5.99 8.48 -4.91
CA MET A 197 -5.76 7.74 -3.67
C MET A 197 -5.82 8.65 -2.44
N LEU A 198 -5.20 9.83 -2.51
CA LEU A 198 -5.23 10.82 -1.42
C LEU A 198 -6.66 11.32 -1.13
N ILE A 199 -7.46 11.56 -2.18
CA ILE A 199 -8.88 11.93 -2.05
C ILE A 199 -9.66 10.82 -1.33
N GLN A 200 -9.47 9.55 -1.72
CA GLN A 200 -10.18 8.43 -1.11
C GLN A 200 -9.78 8.22 0.35
N ILE A 201 -8.49 8.23 0.64
CA ILE A 201 -7.97 8.08 2.02
C ILE A 201 -8.50 9.22 2.90
N GLY A 202 -8.46 10.45 2.40
CA GLY A 202 -8.96 11.64 3.10
C GLY A 202 -10.46 11.57 3.39
N GLY A 203 -11.26 11.28 2.36
CA GLY A 203 -12.71 11.17 2.48
C GLY A 203 -13.16 10.07 3.45
N LEU A 204 -12.55 8.88 3.37
CA LEU A 204 -12.82 7.78 4.31
C LEU A 204 -12.42 8.13 5.75
N GLY A 205 -11.32 8.86 5.93
CA GLY A 205 -10.85 9.32 7.24
C GLY A 205 -11.87 10.22 7.94
N ILE A 206 -12.40 11.22 7.24
CA ILE A 206 -13.39 12.16 7.80
C ILE A 206 -14.70 11.43 8.15
N LEU A 207 -15.19 10.56 7.26
CA LEU A 207 -16.44 9.82 7.47
C LEU A 207 -16.35 8.85 8.66
N THR A 208 -15.22 8.18 8.83
CA THR A 208 -15.00 7.24 9.94
C THR A 208 -14.99 7.98 11.27
N PHE A 209 -14.31 9.13 11.32
CA PHE A 209 -14.27 9.97 12.52
C PHE A 209 -15.64 10.57 12.84
N ALA A 210 -16.34 11.10 11.84
CA ALA A 210 -17.70 11.61 12.01
C ALA A 210 -18.66 10.54 12.54
N SER A 211 -18.54 9.30 12.04
CA SER A 211 -19.35 8.16 12.49
C SER A 211 -19.05 7.78 13.94
N TYR A 212 -17.77 7.77 14.33
CA TYR A 212 -17.36 7.51 15.71
C TYR A 212 -17.88 8.59 16.67
N PHE A 213 -17.75 9.87 16.30
CA PHE A 213 -18.29 10.99 17.08
C PHE A 213 -19.81 10.92 17.19
N SER A 214 -20.51 10.64 16.09
CA SER A 214 -21.96 10.47 16.09
C SER A 214 -22.39 9.32 17.01
N TYR A 215 -21.70 8.18 16.96
CA TYR A 215 -21.95 7.06 17.85
C TYR A 215 -21.71 7.42 19.32
N PHE A 216 -20.65 8.17 19.63
CA PHE A 216 -20.34 8.63 20.98
C PHE A 216 -21.43 9.56 21.56
N PHE A 217 -22.00 10.44 20.73
CA PHE A 217 -23.09 11.34 21.15
C PHE A 217 -24.49 10.73 21.06
N LYS A 218 -24.63 9.52 20.52
CA LYS A 218 -25.91 8.78 20.45
C LYS A 218 -26.24 8.06 21.78
N GLY A 219 -25.56 8.44 22.86
CA GLY A 219 -25.94 8.07 24.24
C GLY A 219 -27.22 8.75 24.66
#